data_AF-A0A2E7QF47-F1
#
_entry.id   AF-A0A2E7QF47-F1
#
_cell.length_a   1.000
_cell.length_b   1.000
_cell.length_c   1.000
_cell.angle_alpha   90.00
_cell.angle_beta   90.00
_cell.angle_gamma   90.00
#
_symmetry.space_group_name_H-M   'P 1'
#
loop_
_entity.id
_entity.type
_entity.pdbx_description
1 polymer ?
#
loop_
_entity_poly.entity_id
_entity_poly.type
_entity_poly.pdbx_seq_one_letter_code
_entity_poly.pdbx_strand_id
1 'polypeptide(L)'
;MDDHDITRHDYGGKIETDCKKMVQGMVEMFDELGELALTRIYAELYRLNNNFDIGDIPQTDLDHFKLTWMLGLGELMFFSMADQPKLEDIKSAFYDELDYSAEERNAKPFLLQAKNTLPKIIRENSDFMERGIFNSTMSNREEDTPRNRGLGPQMATIITEVSFAGNRVLSPAFEKIRDTVEAEFNNAYGHCAIACNAFLVV
;
A
#
# COMPACT_ATOMS: atom_id res chain seq x y z
N MET A 1 -44.94 6.01 17.75
CA MET A 1 -44.49 5.35 16.51
C MET A 1 -43.01 5.64 16.45
N ASP A 2 -42.20 4.59 16.46
CA ASP A 2 -40.74 4.68 16.39
C ASP A 2 -40.39 5.05 14.95
N ASP A 3 -39.93 6.29 14.72
CA ASP A 3 -39.33 6.69 13.45
C ASP A 3 -37.94 6.05 13.39
N HIS A 4 -37.91 4.77 13.06
CA HIS A 4 -36.70 4.16 12.53
C HIS A 4 -36.49 4.74 11.13
N ASP A 5 -35.77 5.85 11.09
CA ASP A 5 -35.30 6.48 9.86
C ASP A 5 -34.33 5.49 9.19
N ILE A 6 -34.88 4.66 8.31
CA ILE A 6 -34.08 3.76 7.47
C ILE A 6 -33.31 4.69 6.54
N THR A 7 -32.02 4.90 6.84
CA THR A 7 -31.10 5.63 5.97
C THR A 7 -31.14 4.96 4.60
N ARG A 8 -31.87 5.58 3.66
CA ARG A 8 -31.87 5.15 2.26
C ARG A 8 -30.50 5.50 1.71
N HIS A 9 -29.62 4.52 1.64
CA HIS A 9 -28.41 4.64 0.85
C HIS A 9 -28.82 4.79 -0.62
N ASP A 10 -28.63 5.99 -1.16
CA ASP A 10 -28.77 6.23 -2.59
C ASP A 10 -27.68 5.41 -3.29
N TYR A 11 -28.06 4.45 -4.11
CA TYR A 11 -27.12 3.56 -4.79
C TYR A 11 -26.27 4.41 -5.75
N GLY A 12 -25.01 4.66 -5.39
CA GLY A 12 -24.09 5.54 -6.12
C GLY A 12 -23.84 6.90 -5.47
N GLY A 13 -24.49 7.21 -4.36
CA GLY A 13 -24.18 8.39 -3.53
C GLY A 13 -22.89 8.20 -2.72
N LYS A 14 -22.20 9.31 -2.42
CA LYS A 14 -21.05 9.32 -1.51
C LYS A 14 -21.52 9.18 -0.07
N ILE A 15 -20.75 8.46 0.75
CA ILE A 15 -21.00 8.32 2.18
C ILE A 15 -20.28 9.47 2.92
N GLU A 16 -21.02 10.33 3.59
CA GLU A 16 -20.42 11.39 4.41
C GLU A 16 -19.69 10.79 5.62
N THR A 17 -18.48 11.28 5.87
CA THR A 17 -17.66 10.88 7.02
C THR A 17 -16.83 12.05 7.53
N ASP A 18 -16.24 11.88 8.72
CA ASP A 18 -15.27 12.82 9.27
C ASP A 18 -13.83 12.35 9.01
N CYS A 19 -12.88 13.29 9.07
CA CYS A 19 -11.47 13.03 8.79
C CYS A 19 -10.90 11.90 9.65
N LYS A 20 -11.26 11.85 10.94
CA LYS A 20 -10.75 10.85 11.87
C LYS A 20 -11.21 9.44 11.47
N LYS A 21 -12.50 9.25 11.21
CA LYS A 21 -13.02 7.95 10.76
C LYS A 21 -12.46 7.53 9.42
N MET A 22 -12.28 8.47 8.49
CA MET A 22 -11.65 8.19 7.21
C MET A 22 -10.24 7.64 7.40
N VAL A 23 -9.40 8.32 8.18
CA VAL A 23 -8.02 7.88 8.44
C VAL A 23 -7.98 6.56 9.19
N GLN A 24 -8.83 6.35 10.20
CA GLN A 24 -8.93 5.08 10.90
C GLN A 24 -9.26 3.92 9.95
N GLY A 25 -10.26 4.10 9.08
CA GLY A 25 -10.63 3.09 8.09
C GLY A 25 -9.53 2.85 7.05
N MET A 26 -8.81 3.89 6.63
CA MET A 26 -7.65 3.75 5.74
C MET A 26 -6.54 2.92 6.41
N VAL A 27 -6.16 3.25 7.65
CA VAL A 27 -5.09 2.55 8.38
C VAL A 27 -5.46 1.08 8.60
N GLU A 28 -6.68 0.80 9.07
CA GLU A 28 -7.16 -0.57 9.31
C GLU A 28 -7.14 -1.39 8.01
N MET A 29 -7.73 -0.86 6.94
CA MET A 29 -7.75 -1.55 5.65
C MET A 29 -6.34 -1.77 5.08
N PHE A 30 -5.45 -0.78 5.19
CA PHE A 30 -4.09 -0.92 4.66
C PHE A 30 -3.28 -1.94 5.44
N ASP A 31 -3.42 -1.98 6.76
CA ASP A 31 -2.75 -2.94 7.64
C ASP A 31 -3.25 -4.37 7.36
N GLU A 32 -4.56 -4.59 7.25
CA GLU A 32 -5.14 -5.90 6.92
C GLU A 32 -4.65 -6.43 5.56
N LEU A 33 -4.59 -5.57 4.55
CA LEU A 33 -4.07 -5.93 3.22
C LEU A 33 -2.56 -6.20 3.26
N GLY A 34 -1.82 -5.47 4.09
CA GLY A 34 -0.39 -5.70 4.32
C GLY A 34 -0.11 -7.03 5.01
N GLU A 35 -0.90 -7.39 6.02
CA GLU A 35 -0.84 -8.69 6.70
C GLU A 35 -1.19 -9.85 5.78
N LEU A 36 -2.19 -9.67 4.90
CA LEU A 36 -2.50 -10.64 3.86
C LEU A 36 -1.32 -10.83 2.91
N ALA A 37 -0.64 -9.75 2.53
CA ALA A 37 0.54 -9.83 1.68
C ALA A 37 1.70 -10.56 2.36
N LEU A 38 1.99 -10.25 3.64
CA LEU A 38 2.99 -10.96 4.44
C LEU A 38 2.67 -12.45 4.56
N THR A 39 1.41 -12.80 4.81
CA THR A 39 0.96 -14.19 4.88
C THR A 39 1.26 -14.95 3.57
N ARG A 40 1.05 -14.32 2.41
CA ARG A 40 1.34 -14.91 1.11
C ARG A 40 2.84 -15.03 0.84
N ILE A 41 3.63 -14.03 1.27
CA ILE A 41 5.09 -14.10 1.23
C ILE A 41 5.57 -15.30 2.06
N TYR A 42 5.07 -15.48 3.28
CA TYR A 42 5.45 -16.61 4.13
C TYR A 42 5.08 -17.96 3.52
N ALA A 43 3.89 -18.07 2.91
CA ALA A 43 3.48 -19.28 2.20
C ALA A 43 4.40 -19.59 1.02
N GLU A 44 4.82 -18.58 0.26
CA GLU A 44 5.76 -18.74 -0.86
C GLU A 44 7.15 -19.16 -0.38
N LEU A 45 7.65 -18.57 0.71
CA LEU A 45 8.93 -18.92 1.32
C LEU A 45 8.94 -20.36 1.84
N TYR A 46 7.87 -20.77 2.53
CA TYR A 46 7.70 -22.14 2.99
C TYR A 46 7.68 -23.15 1.82
N ARG A 47 7.03 -22.79 0.71
CA ARG A 47 6.99 -23.62 -0.50
C ARG A 47 8.37 -23.79 -1.15
N LEU A 48 9.19 -22.75 -1.14
CA LEU A 48 10.54 -22.77 -1.71
C LEU A 48 11.55 -23.47 -0.81
N ASN A 49 11.35 -23.40 0.51
CA ASN A 49 12.17 -24.07 1.51
C ASN A 49 11.29 -24.54 2.68
N ASN A 50 10.97 -25.83 2.73
CA ASN A 50 10.12 -26.42 3.78
C ASN A 50 10.69 -26.29 5.21
N ASN A 51 11.96 -25.90 5.36
CA ASN A 51 12.61 -25.64 6.65
C ASN A 51 12.67 -24.15 7.02
N PHE A 52 12.06 -23.28 6.22
CA PHE A 52 11.99 -21.85 6.51
C PHE A 52 11.11 -21.59 7.72
N ASP A 53 11.64 -20.86 8.71
CA ASP A 53 10.86 -20.34 9.83
C ASP A 53 10.56 -18.85 9.59
N ILE A 54 9.33 -18.44 9.87
CA ILE A 54 8.92 -17.02 9.81
C ILE A 54 9.78 -16.19 10.77
N GLY A 55 10.21 -16.80 11.90
CA GLY A 55 11.12 -16.18 12.86
C GLY A 55 12.51 -15.84 12.30
N ASP A 56 12.87 -16.34 11.12
CA ASP A 56 14.14 -16.03 10.45
C ASP A 56 14.15 -14.64 9.79
N ILE A 57 12.98 -14.00 9.64
CA ILE A 57 12.88 -12.63 9.13
C ILE A 57 13.05 -11.65 10.30
N PRO A 58 14.05 -10.76 10.26
CA PRO A 58 14.20 -9.71 11.26
C PRO A 58 12.95 -8.84 11.37
N GLN A 59 12.55 -8.52 12.60
CA GLN A 59 11.40 -7.63 12.84
C GLN A 59 11.55 -6.28 12.13
N THR A 60 12.77 -5.75 12.04
CA THR A 60 13.06 -4.50 11.32
C THR A 60 12.65 -4.55 9.84
N ASP A 61 12.84 -5.69 9.17
CA ASP A 61 12.47 -5.87 7.77
C ASP A 61 10.93 -5.87 7.61
N LEU A 62 10.24 -6.51 8.55
CA LEU A 62 8.77 -6.52 8.62
C LEU A 62 8.21 -5.12 8.91
N ASP A 63 8.84 -4.38 9.82
CA ASP A 63 8.43 -3.01 10.15
C ASP A 63 8.63 -2.07 8.96
N HIS A 64 9.76 -2.19 8.24
CA HIS A 64 10.00 -1.45 7.01
C HIS A 64 8.97 -1.79 5.93
N PHE A 65 8.60 -3.06 5.80
CA PHE A 65 7.53 -3.50 4.89
C PHE A 65 6.20 -2.82 5.22
N LYS A 66 5.73 -2.94 6.45
CA LYS A 66 4.45 -2.36 6.88
C LYS A 66 4.41 -0.84 6.70
N LEU A 67 5.48 -0.14 7.10
CA LEU A 67 5.53 1.32 6.96
C LEU A 67 5.56 1.76 5.50
N THR A 68 6.33 1.10 4.65
CA THR A 68 6.40 1.43 3.21
C THR A 68 5.10 1.09 2.51
N TRP A 69 4.48 -0.04 2.86
CA TRP A 69 3.18 -0.47 2.36
C TRP A 69 2.09 0.56 2.67
N MET A 70 1.93 0.92 3.95
CA MET A 70 0.92 1.89 4.38
C MET A 70 1.17 3.26 3.74
N LEU A 71 2.42 3.76 3.77
CA LEU A 71 2.75 5.04 3.15
C LEU A 71 2.49 5.03 1.64
N GLY A 72 2.89 3.96 0.95
CA GLY A 72 2.65 3.79 -0.48
C GLY A 72 1.16 3.83 -0.84
N LEU A 73 0.32 3.08 -0.13
CA LEU A 73 -1.14 3.12 -0.33
C LEU A 73 -1.72 4.49 0.02
N GLY A 74 -1.30 5.10 1.13
CA GLY A 74 -1.75 6.43 1.55
C GLY A 74 -1.48 7.49 0.48
N GLU A 75 -0.26 7.57 -0.02
CA GLU A 75 0.10 8.50 -1.10
C GLU A 75 -0.77 8.28 -2.35
N LEU A 76 -0.93 7.03 -2.78
CA LEU A 76 -1.77 6.67 -3.94
C LEU A 76 -3.24 7.07 -3.73
N MET A 77 -3.75 6.93 -2.51
CA MET A 77 -5.11 7.36 -2.18
C MET A 77 -5.22 8.89 -2.19
N PHE A 78 -4.21 9.61 -1.71
CA PHE A 78 -4.21 11.08 -1.80
C PHE A 78 -4.24 11.57 -3.25
N PHE A 79 -3.54 10.89 -4.16
CA PHE A 79 -3.66 11.15 -5.60
C PHE A 79 -5.08 10.87 -6.11
N SER A 80 -5.67 9.75 -5.72
CA SER A 80 -7.01 9.35 -6.18
C SER A 80 -8.13 10.22 -5.59
N MET A 81 -7.90 10.84 -4.43
CA MET A 81 -8.83 11.71 -3.71
C MET A 81 -8.53 13.20 -3.93
N ALA A 82 -7.90 13.58 -5.04
CA ALA A 82 -7.48 14.96 -5.30
C ALA A 82 -8.61 16.00 -5.14
N ASP A 83 -9.86 15.60 -5.41
CA ASP A 83 -11.05 16.47 -5.31
C ASP A 83 -11.73 16.45 -3.92
N GLN A 84 -11.16 15.79 -2.90
CA GLN A 84 -11.72 15.80 -1.54
C GLN A 84 -11.59 17.19 -0.88
N PRO A 85 -12.69 17.79 -0.39
CA PRO A 85 -12.64 19.12 0.26
C PRO A 85 -11.68 19.23 1.45
N LYS A 86 -11.49 18.14 2.21
CA LYS A 86 -10.61 18.09 3.39
C LYS A 86 -9.36 17.25 3.19
N LEU A 87 -8.86 17.14 1.96
CA LEU A 87 -7.71 16.28 1.64
C LEU A 87 -6.47 16.57 2.51
N GLU A 88 -6.12 17.83 2.75
CA GLU A 88 -4.96 18.17 3.58
C GLU A 88 -5.15 17.79 5.06
N ASP A 89 -6.37 17.88 5.59
CA ASP A 89 -6.66 17.41 6.95
C ASP A 89 -6.50 15.89 7.05
N ILE A 90 -6.98 15.15 6.03
CA ILE A 90 -6.83 13.69 5.94
C ILE A 90 -5.35 13.32 5.89
N LYS A 91 -4.57 14.02 5.06
CA LYS A 91 -3.12 13.80 4.94
C LYS A 91 -2.39 14.04 6.25
N SER A 92 -2.70 15.16 6.93
CA SER A 92 -2.11 15.46 8.23
C SER A 92 -2.39 14.36 9.24
N ALA A 93 -3.66 13.99 9.42
CA ALA A 93 -4.05 12.95 10.37
C ALA A 93 -3.45 11.58 10.02
N PHE A 94 -3.40 11.21 8.74
CA PHE A 94 -2.76 9.97 8.31
C PHE A 94 -1.25 9.94 8.59
N TYR A 95 -0.55 11.04 8.33
CA TYR A 95 0.88 11.12 8.64
C TYR A 95 1.15 11.10 10.16
N ASP A 96 0.27 11.67 10.98
CA ASP A 96 0.38 11.60 12.44
C ASP A 96 0.26 10.14 12.93
N GLU A 97 -0.69 9.37 12.38
CA GLU A 97 -0.84 7.93 12.68
C GLU A 97 0.38 7.12 12.21
N LEU A 98 0.93 7.42 11.02
CA LEU A 98 2.16 6.78 10.56
C LEU A 98 3.38 7.13 11.42
N ASP A 99 3.51 8.39 11.85
CA ASP A 99 4.62 8.82 12.70
C ASP A 99 4.53 8.16 14.10
N TYR A 100 3.32 7.97 14.63
CA TYR A 100 3.07 7.18 15.84
C TYR A 100 3.45 5.70 15.63
N SER A 101 2.98 5.08 14.55
CA SER A 101 3.30 3.69 14.19
C SER A 101 4.80 3.45 14.03
N ALA A 102 5.53 4.39 13.42
CA ALA A 102 6.98 4.33 13.28
C ALA A 102 7.73 4.57 14.60
N GLU A 103 7.15 5.31 15.54
CA GLU A 103 7.70 5.47 16.89
C GLU A 103 7.71 4.14 17.63
N GLU A 104 6.57 3.45 17.66
CA GLU A 104 6.41 2.15 18.32
C GLU A 104 7.37 1.09 17.77
N ARG A 105 7.74 1.22 16.49
CA ARG A 105 8.66 0.31 15.77
C ARG A 105 10.12 0.75 15.80
N ASN A 106 10.45 1.86 16.47
CA ASN A 106 11.79 2.49 16.43
C ASN A 106 12.29 2.80 15.00
N ALA A 107 11.38 3.12 14.08
CA ALA A 107 11.64 3.28 12.65
C ALA A 107 11.39 4.72 12.13
N LYS A 108 11.29 5.72 13.02
CA LYS A 108 11.10 7.15 12.62
C LYS A 108 12.10 7.64 11.56
N PRO A 109 13.42 7.37 11.66
CA PRO A 109 14.38 7.81 10.63
C PRO A 109 14.07 7.21 9.26
N PHE A 110 13.67 5.93 9.23
CA PHE A 110 13.27 5.24 8.01
C PHE A 110 12.02 5.87 7.40
N LEU A 111 10.97 6.07 8.20
CA LEU A 111 9.73 6.67 7.72
C LEU A 111 9.95 8.08 7.17
N LEU A 112 10.78 8.90 7.82
CA LEU A 112 11.11 10.25 7.34
C LEU A 112 11.76 10.21 5.95
N GLN A 113 12.67 9.27 5.70
CA GLN A 113 13.27 9.10 4.38
C GLN A 113 12.23 8.65 3.35
N ALA A 114 11.36 7.72 3.71
CA ALA A 114 10.29 7.23 2.84
C ALA A 114 9.29 8.33 2.47
N LYS A 115 8.84 9.16 3.44
CA LYS A 115 7.95 10.33 3.23
C LYS A 115 8.54 11.35 2.26
N ASN A 116 9.87 11.45 2.19
CA ASN A 116 10.56 12.36 1.27
C ASN A 116 10.78 11.78 -0.14
N THR A 117 10.68 10.45 -0.29
CA THR A 117 11.12 9.74 -1.50
C THR A 117 9.93 9.18 -2.28
N LEU A 118 9.02 8.45 -1.62
CA LEU A 118 7.88 7.80 -2.27
C LEU A 118 6.99 8.78 -3.05
N PRO A 119 6.61 9.96 -2.51
CA PRO A 119 5.78 10.90 -3.27
C PRO A 119 6.45 11.40 -4.54
N LYS A 120 7.79 11.51 -4.56
CA LYS A 120 8.55 11.93 -5.76
C LYS A 120 8.50 10.84 -6.82
N ILE A 121 8.74 9.60 -6.42
CA ILE A 121 8.70 8.45 -7.33
C ILE A 121 7.33 8.33 -8.00
N ILE A 122 6.24 8.49 -7.23
CA ILE A 122 4.88 8.44 -7.78
C ILE A 122 4.68 9.56 -8.81
N ARG A 123 5.13 10.78 -8.52
CA ARG A 123 5.01 11.94 -9.44
C ARG A 123 5.90 11.84 -10.68
N GLU A 124 7.02 11.13 -10.59
CA GLU A 124 7.95 10.96 -11.71
C GLU A 124 7.52 9.83 -12.66
N ASN A 125 6.58 8.98 -12.25
CA ASN A 125 6.04 7.92 -13.12
C ASN A 125 5.02 8.50 -14.11
N SER A 126 5.47 8.79 -15.33
CA SER A 126 4.61 9.38 -16.38
C SER A 126 3.44 8.48 -16.81
N ASP A 127 3.62 7.15 -16.79
CA ASP A 127 2.55 6.20 -17.10
C ASP A 127 1.37 6.34 -16.14
N PHE A 128 1.66 6.52 -14.85
CA PHE A 128 0.64 6.76 -13.85
C PHE A 128 0.12 8.20 -13.90
N MET A 129 1.01 9.19 -13.93
CA MET A 129 0.61 10.61 -13.83
C MET A 129 -0.15 11.12 -15.06
N GLU A 130 0.23 10.69 -16.27
CA GLU A 130 -0.38 11.17 -17.51
C GLU A 130 -1.53 10.27 -17.98
N ARG A 131 -1.48 8.97 -17.67
CA ARG A 131 -2.39 7.96 -18.25
C ARG A 131 -3.16 7.15 -17.20
N GLY A 132 -2.91 7.36 -15.91
CA GLY A 132 -3.52 6.58 -14.84
C GLY A 132 -3.15 5.09 -14.85
N ILE A 133 -2.05 4.71 -15.53
CA ILE A 133 -1.64 3.31 -15.65
C ILE A 133 -0.93 2.89 -14.37
N PHE A 134 -1.68 2.28 -13.46
CA PHE A 134 -1.10 1.64 -12.28
C PHE A 134 -0.45 0.31 -12.63
N ASN A 135 -1.17 -0.58 -13.32
CA ASN A 135 -0.62 -1.82 -13.85
C ASN A 135 -1.27 -2.15 -15.21
N SER A 136 -0.46 -2.48 -16.21
CA SER A 136 -0.90 -2.95 -17.51
C SER A 136 0.07 -3.98 -18.08
N THR A 137 -0.46 -5.05 -18.67
CA THR A 137 0.35 -6.12 -19.28
C THR A 137 1.07 -5.61 -20.52
N MET A 138 2.35 -5.94 -20.65
CA MET A 138 3.12 -5.71 -21.87
C MET A 138 2.97 -6.87 -22.86
N SER A 139 3.61 -6.77 -24.04
CA SER A 139 3.59 -7.87 -25.02
C SER A 139 4.29 -9.10 -24.42
N ASN A 140 3.90 -10.30 -24.85
CA ASN A 140 4.53 -11.55 -24.40
C ASN A 140 5.86 -11.82 -25.12
N ARG A 141 6.75 -10.82 -25.20
CA ARG A 141 8.10 -11.00 -25.78
C ARG A 141 9.09 -11.31 -24.67
N GLU A 142 10.08 -12.15 -24.95
CA GLU A 142 11.12 -12.51 -23.95
C GLU A 142 11.93 -11.30 -23.48
N GLU A 143 11.98 -10.24 -24.29
CA GLU A 143 12.68 -8.98 -24.02
C GLU A 143 11.87 -8.01 -23.12
N ASP A 144 10.57 -8.26 -22.92
CA ASP A 144 9.67 -7.39 -22.16
C ASP A 144 9.74 -7.71 -20.65
N THR A 145 10.90 -7.47 -20.05
CA THR A 145 11.11 -7.46 -18.60
C THR A 145 11.22 -6.01 -18.10
N PRO A 146 10.36 -5.53 -17.17
CA PRO A 146 9.29 -6.25 -16.46
C PRO A 146 8.07 -6.58 -17.34
N ARG A 147 7.33 -7.65 -17.02
CA ARG A 147 6.15 -8.10 -17.79
C ARG A 147 4.96 -7.14 -17.75
N ASN A 148 4.98 -6.23 -16.78
CA ASN A 148 3.96 -5.24 -16.51
C ASN A 148 4.59 -3.84 -16.56
N ARG A 149 3.86 -2.86 -17.09
CA ARG A 149 4.21 -1.44 -17.05
C ARG A 149 3.30 -0.66 -16.10
N GLY A 150 3.75 0.52 -15.71
CA GLY A 150 3.04 1.41 -14.80
C GLY A 150 3.74 1.55 -13.46
N LEU A 151 3.04 2.15 -12.50
CA LEU A 151 3.57 2.44 -11.17
C LEU A 151 3.58 1.23 -10.23
N GLY A 152 2.66 0.29 -10.38
CA GLY A 152 2.53 -0.92 -9.55
C GLY A 152 3.82 -1.74 -9.47
N PRO A 153 4.43 -2.16 -10.60
CA PRO A 153 5.71 -2.89 -10.59
C PRO A 153 6.85 -2.10 -9.94
N GLN A 154 6.89 -0.78 -10.14
CA GLN A 154 7.89 0.10 -9.53
C GLN A 154 7.71 0.18 -8.01
N MET A 155 6.47 0.36 -7.54
CA MET A 155 6.15 0.38 -6.11
C MET A 155 6.47 -0.96 -5.45
N ALA A 156 6.14 -2.07 -6.09
CA ALA A 156 6.45 -3.41 -5.59
C ALA A 156 7.95 -3.64 -5.46
N THR A 157 8.73 -3.16 -6.44
CA THR A 157 10.20 -3.20 -6.39
C THR A 157 10.70 -2.40 -5.20
N ILE A 158 10.24 -1.16 -5.01
CA ILE A 158 10.67 -0.31 -3.90
C ILE A 158 10.32 -0.94 -2.56
N ILE A 159 9.07 -1.37 -2.37
CA ILE A 159 8.61 -2.03 -1.14
C ILE A 159 9.49 -3.25 -0.83
N THR A 160 9.76 -4.09 -1.83
CA THR A 160 10.57 -5.29 -1.63
C THR A 160 12.03 -4.96 -1.33
N GLU A 161 12.61 -3.98 -2.02
CA GLU A 161 14.01 -3.59 -1.84
C GLU A 161 14.28 -2.94 -0.49
N VAL A 162 13.46 -1.97 -0.07
CA VAL A 162 13.67 -1.28 1.21
C VAL A 162 13.42 -2.19 2.40
N SER A 163 12.58 -3.21 2.23
CA SER A 163 12.24 -4.16 3.30
C SER A 163 13.18 -5.35 3.36
N PHE A 164 13.57 -5.92 2.22
CA PHE A 164 14.14 -7.27 2.18
C PHE A 164 15.48 -7.38 1.44
N ALA A 165 15.98 -6.35 0.75
CA ALA A 165 17.22 -6.48 -0.05
C ALA A 165 18.47 -6.82 0.78
N GLY A 166 18.52 -6.36 2.03
CA GLY A 166 19.60 -6.69 2.96
C GLY A 166 19.52 -8.09 3.56
N ASN A 167 18.40 -8.79 3.38
CA ASN A 167 18.12 -10.04 4.05
C ASN A 167 18.68 -11.24 3.27
N ARG A 168 19.73 -11.85 3.84
CA ARG A 168 20.41 -13.01 3.25
C ARG A 168 19.53 -14.26 3.19
N VAL A 169 18.58 -14.39 4.13
CA VAL A 169 17.63 -15.52 4.18
C VAL A 169 16.65 -15.41 3.00
N LEU A 170 16.23 -14.19 2.68
CA LEU A 170 15.26 -13.93 1.61
C LEU A 170 15.89 -13.81 0.22
N SER A 171 17.20 -13.57 0.14
CA SER A 171 17.93 -13.40 -1.12
C SER A 171 17.67 -14.50 -2.17
N PRO A 172 17.63 -15.81 -1.84
CA PRO A 172 17.33 -16.86 -2.83
C PRO A 172 15.91 -16.82 -3.39
N ALA A 173 14.97 -16.20 -2.66
CA ALA A 173 13.57 -16.08 -3.04
C ALA A 173 13.17 -14.66 -3.44
N PHE A 174 14.10 -13.71 -3.48
CA PHE A 174 13.82 -12.27 -3.60
C PHE A 174 12.91 -11.92 -4.79
N GLU A 175 13.18 -12.50 -5.96
CA GLU A 175 12.35 -12.30 -7.16
C GLU A 175 10.92 -12.81 -6.97
N LYS A 176 10.74 -13.94 -6.27
CA LYS A 176 9.41 -14.52 -5.96
C LYS A 176 8.66 -13.69 -4.93
N ILE A 177 9.37 -13.14 -3.95
CA ILE A 177 8.82 -12.18 -2.99
C ILE A 177 8.34 -10.95 -3.74
N ARG A 178 9.17 -10.38 -4.63
CA ARG A 178 8.79 -9.21 -5.44
C ARG A 178 7.55 -9.47 -6.29
N ASP A 179 7.49 -10.62 -6.98
CA ASP A 179 6.31 -11.03 -7.77
C ASP A 179 5.05 -11.09 -6.89
N THR A 180 5.18 -11.61 -5.67
CA THR A 180 4.08 -11.69 -4.69
C THR A 180 3.66 -10.31 -4.21
N VAL A 181 4.62 -9.46 -3.83
CA VAL A 181 4.36 -8.08 -3.41
C VAL A 181 3.68 -7.30 -4.54
N GLU A 182 4.10 -7.48 -5.79
CA GLU A 182 3.47 -6.83 -6.94
C GLU A 182 2.00 -7.25 -7.09
N ALA A 183 1.71 -8.54 -7.03
CA ALA A 183 0.34 -9.04 -7.14
C ALA A 183 -0.56 -8.48 -6.02
N GLU A 184 -0.09 -8.52 -4.78
CA GLU A 184 -0.87 -8.07 -3.62
C GLU A 184 -0.99 -6.55 -3.55
N PHE A 185 0.06 -5.79 -3.87
CA PHE A 185 -0.01 -4.34 -3.85
C PHE A 185 -0.92 -3.79 -4.95
N ASN A 186 -0.94 -4.43 -6.13
CA ASN A 186 -1.90 -4.10 -7.18
C ASN A 186 -3.34 -4.36 -6.76
N ASN A 187 -3.58 -5.49 -6.09
CA ASN A 187 -4.90 -5.82 -5.57
C ASN A 187 -5.33 -4.82 -4.48
N ALA A 188 -4.43 -4.53 -3.54
CA ALA A 188 -4.65 -3.57 -2.47
C ALA A 188 -4.97 -2.19 -3.02
N TYR A 189 -4.19 -1.68 -3.98
CA TYR A 189 -4.48 -0.39 -4.61
C TYR A 189 -5.89 -0.35 -5.22
N GLY A 190 -6.30 -1.39 -5.94
CA GLY A 190 -7.63 -1.47 -6.53
C GLY A 190 -8.77 -1.41 -5.50
N HIS A 191 -8.65 -2.19 -4.43
CA HIS A 191 -9.62 -2.18 -3.33
C HIS A 191 -9.66 -0.84 -2.60
N CYS A 192 -8.48 -0.31 -2.26
CA CYS A 192 -8.35 0.96 -1.55
C CYS A 192 -8.92 2.12 -2.37
N ALA A 193 -8.64 2.18 -3.67
CA ALA A 193 -9.14 3.24 -4.55
C ALA A 193 -10.67 3.26 -4.60
N ILE A 194 -11.31 2.09 -4.70
CA ILE A 194 -12.77 1.97 -4.69
C ILE A 194 -13.33 2.36 -3.32
N ALA A 195 -12.77 1.83 -2.23
CA ALA A 195 -13.24 2.07 -0.87
C ALA A 195 -13.12 3.55 -0.49
N CYS A 196 -11.95 4.16 -0.71
CA CYS A 196 -11.72 5.57 -0.36
C CYS A 196 -12.59 6.50 -1.21
N ASN A 197 -12.82 6.16 -2.49
CA ASN A 197 -13.72 6.92 -3.36
C ASN A 197 -15.20 6.78 -2.97
N ALA A 198 -15.60 5.85 -2.11
CA ALA A 198 -16.98 5.78 -1.64
C ALA A 198 -17.35 6.92 -0.68
N PHE A 199 -16.35 7.55 -0.03
CA PHE A 199 -16.58 8.53 1.02
C PHE A 199 -16.45 9.99 0.54
N LEU A 200 -17.20 10.88 1.20
CA LEU A 200 -17.06 12.33 1.16
C LEU A 200 -16.71 12.83 2.55
N VAL A 201 -15.56 13.49 2.71
CA VAL A 201 -15.14 14.01 4.02
C VAL A 201 -15.65 15.43 4.17
N VAL A 202 -16.61 15.61 5.09
CA VAL A 202 -17.34 16.86 5.33
C VAL A 202 -16.97 17.52 6.64
#